data_AF-A0A3M7RZ01-F1
#
_entry.id   AF-A0A3M7RZ01-F1
#
_cell.length_a   1.000
_cell.length_b   1.000
_cell.length_c   1.000
_cell.angle_alpha   90.00
_cell.angle_beta   90.00
_cell.angle_gamma   90.00
#
_symmetry.space_group_name_H-M   'P 1'
#
loop_
_entity.id
_entity.type
_entity.pdbx_description
1 polymer ?
#
loop_
_entity_poly.entity_id
_entity_poly.type
_entity_poly.pdbx_seq_one_letter_code
_entity_poly.pdbx_strand_id
1 'polypeptide(L)'
;MSMDRGLAHETVLINVKNVNAIEKVQERATKIPLSLRNISFEIRLTTLGLTKLSERRVSGHLIEMYNVHAHCTVNGIEKIDVVKNLVNRSENKDPTLRGNSIKIQRESFPAQIRNDFAAAVSG
;
A
#
# COMPACT_ATOMS: atom_id res chain seq x y z
N MET A 1 -11.23 15.88 26.05
CA MET A 1 -10.91 14.78 25.11
C MET A 1 -9.42 14.82 24.85
N SER A 2 -8.65 13.99 25.57
CA SER A 2 -7.19 13.97 25.50
C SER A 2 -6.79 12.95 24.42
N MET A 3 -6.31 13.43 23.28
CA MET A 3 -5.74 12.55 22.26
C MET A 3 -4.36 12.10 22.73
N ASP A 4 -4.17 10.78 22.76
CA ASP A 4 -3.00 10.09 23.26
C ASP A 4 -1.75 10.50 22.45
N ARG A 5 -0.81 11.22 23.07
CA ARG A 5 0.37 11.82 22.41
C ARG A 5 1.33 10.77 21.82
N GLY A 6 1.21 9.51 22.24
CA GLY A 6 2.04 8.40 21.74
C GLY A 6 1.73 8.00 20.30
N LEU A 7 0.45 8.07 19.87
CA LEU A 7 0.02 7.62 18.55
C LEU A 7 0.44 8.58 17.43
N ALA A 8 0.52 9.88 17.75
CA ALA A 8 0.94 10.92 16.81
C ALA A 8 2.40 10.76 16.39
N HIS A 9 3.29 10.40 17.32
CA HIS A 9 4.72 10.26 17.03
C HIS A 9 5.01 9.03 16.15
N GLU A 10 4.30 7.92 16.38
CA GLU A 10 4.44 6.69 15.59
C GLU A 10 3.89 6.87 14.15
N THR A 11 2.76 7.57 14.01
CA THR A 11 2.17 7.89 12.69
C THR A 11 3.09 8.81 11.87
N VAL A 12 3.74 9.78 12.52
CA VAL A 12 4.71 10.68 11.87
C VAL A 12 5.97 9.92 11.42
N LEU A 13 6.49 8.99 12.24
CA LEU A 13 7.66 8.18 11.92
C LEU A 13 7.42 7.17 10.78
N ILE A 14 6.22 6.60 10.67
CA ILE A 14 5.83 5.72 9.55
C ILE A 14 5.82 6.51 8.23
N ASN A 15 5.47 7.80 8.25
CA ASN A 15 5.46 8.63 7.05
C ASN A 15 6.88 8.97 6.55
N VAL A 16 7.80 9.35 7.43
CA VAL A 16 9.15 9.81 7.03
C VAL A 16 9.99 8.70 6.41
N LYS A 17 9.94 7.47 6.96
CA LYS A 17 10.68 6.33 6.40
C LYS A 17 10.18 5.93 5.00
N ASN A 18 8.87 6.01 4.78
CA ASN A 18 8.27 5.72 3.48
C ASN A 18 8.58 6.81 2.45
N VAL A 19 8.58 8.08 2.85
CA VAL A 19 8.89 9.20 1.95
C VAL A 19 10.29 9.06 1.33
N ASN A 20 11.32 8.82 2.14
CA ASN A 20 12.68 8.64 1.63
C ASN A 20 12.83 7.42 0.72
N ALA A 21 12.11 6.33 1.02
CA ALA A 21 12.13 5.13 0.18
C ALA A 21 11.49 5.39 -1.19
N ILE A 22 10.37 6.12 -1.20
CA ILE A 22 9.63 6.46 -2.42
C ILE A 22 10.42 7.45 -3.28
N GLU A 23 11.05 8.47 -2.69
CA GLU A 23 11.90 9.40 -3.43
C GLU A 23 13.10 8.69 -4.10
N LYS A 24 13.70 7.70 -3.44
CA LYS A 24 14.76 6.86 -4.04
C LYS A 24 14.26 6.06 -5.25
N VAL A 25 13.00 5.63 -5.25
CA VAL A 25 12.40 4.97 -6.42
C VAL A 25 12.30 5.95 -7.58
N GLN A 26 11.82 7.17 -7.34
CA GLN A 26 11.75 8.21 -8.35
C GLN A 26 13.14 8.60 -8.87
N GLU A 27 14.12 8.73 -7.98
CA GLU A 27 15.49 9.07 -8.35
C GLU A 27 16.11 8.03 -9.29
N ARG A 28 15.85 6.75 -9.03
CA ARG A 28 16.30 5.65 -9.90
C ARG A 28 15.57 5.64 -11.23
N ALA A 29 14.25 5.83 -11.23
CA ALA A 29 13.43 5.87 -12.44
C ALA A 29 13.84 7.02 -13.37
N THR A 30 14.10 8.19 -12.80
CA THR A 30 14.52 9.37 -13.56
C THR A 30 15.94 9.26 -14.14
N LYS A 31 16.77 8.32 -13.64
CA LYS A 31 18.11 8.01 -14.20
C LYS A 31 18.09 7.06 -15.41
N ILE A 32 16.93 6.49 -15.76
CA ILE A 32 16.81 5.54 -16.88
C ILE A 32 17.22 6.18 -18.21
N PRO A 33 16.78 7.40 -18.58
CA PRO A 33 17.24 8.06 -19.79
C PRO A 33 18.72 8.46 -19.66
N LEU A 34 19.56 8.06 -20.63
CA LEU A 34 21.01 8.34 -20.60
C LEU A 34 21.32 9.84 -20.53
N SER A 35 20.54 10.66 -21.25
CA SER A 35 20.68 12.12 -21.28
C SER A 35 20.48 12.79 -19.92
N LEU A 36 19.77 12.12 -18.99
CA LEU A 36 19.42 12.65 -17.67
C LEU A 36 20.24 12.01 -16.55
N ARG A 37 21.12 11.04 -16.84
CA ARG A 37 21.79 10.22 -15.83
C ARG A 37 22.69 11.03 -14.89
N ASN A 38 23.44 12.01 -15.42
CA ASN A 38 24.49 12.72 -14.69
C ASN A 38 24.09 14.13 -14.22
N ILE A 39 22.82 14.51 -14.39
CA ILE A 39 22.30 15.80 -13.89
C ILE A 39 21.65 15.63 -12.51
N SER A 40 21.36 16.74 -11.83
CA SER A 40 20.75 16.71 -10.51
C SER A 40 19.30 16.19 -10.56
N PHE A 41 18.82 15.63 -9.44
CA PHE A 41 17.46 15.11 -9.34
C PHE A 41 16.40 16.17 -9.63
N GLU A 42 16.55 17.37 -9.07
CA GLU A 42 15.62 18.48 -9.28
C GLU A 42 15.54 18.88 -10.77
N ILE A 43 16.68 18.94 -11.48
CA ILE A 43 16.68 19.24 -12.92
C ILE A 43 16.01 18.10 -13.69
N ARG A 44 16.25 16.83 -13.33
CA ARG A 44 15.54 15.71 -13.97
C ARG A 44 14.03 15.83 -13.84
N LEU A 45 13.53 16.20 -12.66
CA LEU A 45 12.10 16.38 -12.42
C LEU A 45 11.53 17.49 -13.30
N THR A 46 12.18 18.64 -13.34
CA THR A 46 11.76 19.77 -14.19
C THR A 46 11.77 19.39 -15.67
N THR A 47 12.84 18.73 -16.16
CA THR A 47 12.94 18.31 -17.56
C THR A 47 11.86 17.29 -17.94
N LEU A 48 11.46 16.43 -17.01
CA LEU A 48 10.41 15.42 -17.23
C LEU A 48 8.99 15.96 -16.91
N GLY A 49 8.85 17.18 -16.40
CA GLY A 49 7.57 17.73 -15.96
C GLY A 49 6.96 16.95 -14.78
N LEU A 50 7.79 16.38 -13.91
CA LEU A 50 7.34 15.55 -12.78
C LEU A 50 7.41 16.33 -11.47
N THR A 51 6.40 16.15 -10.61
CA THR A 51 6.45 16.58 -9.21
C THR A 51 7.10 15.51 -8.34
N LYS A 52 7.48 15.86 -7.11
CA LYS A 52 8.04 14.91 -6.15
C LYS A 52 6.98 13.88 -5.76
N LEU A 53 7.37 12.61 -5.62
CA LEU A 53 6.44 11.55 -5.24
C LEU A 53 5.88 11.76 -3.83
N SER A 54 6.65 12.39 -2.93
CA SER A 54 6.19 12.83 -1.62
C SER A 54 4.96 13.75 -1.70
N GLU A 55 4.99 14.77 -2.56
CA GLU A 55 3.86 15.68 -2.78
C GLU A 55 2.64 14.96 -3.36
N ARG A 56 2.86 14.06 -4.32
CA ARG A 56 1.80 13.20 -4.88
C ARG A 56 1.20 12.29 -3.83
N ARG A 57 2.02 11.78 -2.89
CA ARG A 57 1.55 10.90 -1.81
C ARG A 57 0.72 11.66 -0.79
N VAL A 58 1.11 12.89 -0.43
CA VAL A 58 0.30 13.77 0.42
C VAL A 58 -1.06 14.04 -0.25
N SER A 59 -1.05 14.40 -1.54
CA SER A 59 -2.29 14.61 -2.31
C SER A 59 -3.17 13.36 -2.34
N GLY A 60 -2.57 12.18 -2.53
CA GLY A 60 -3.27 10.90 -2.47
C GLY A 60 -3.91 10.61 -1.12
N HIS A 61 -3.20 10.88 -0.01
CA HIS A 61 -3.78 10.72 1.33
C HIS A 61 -4.95 11.69 1.58
N LEU A 62 -4.88 12.92 1.08
CA LEU A 62 -5.99 13.88 1.20
C LEU A 62 -7.21 13.43 0.40
N ILE A 63 -7.02 12.88 -0.81
CA ILE A 63 -8.09 12.31 -1.61
C ILE A 63 -8.72 11.12 -0.89
N GLU A 64 -7.90 10.23 -0.33
CA GLU A 64 -8.38 9.07 0.45
C GLU A 64 -9.20 9.52 1.66
N MET A 65 -8.72 10.52 2.41
CA MET A 65 -9.44 11.09 3.54
C MET A 65 -10.77 11.74 3.12
N TYR A 66 -10.78 12.49 2.02
CA TYR A 66 -11.99 13.09 1.48
C TYR A 66 -13.02 12.02 1.08
N ASN A 67 -12.58 10.97 0.38
CA ASN A 67 -13.47 9.88 -0.04
C ASN A 67 -14.09 9.15 1.15
N VAL A 68 -13.28 8.87 2.18
CA VAL A 68 -13.75 8.26 3.43
C VAL A 68 -14.77 9.18 4.11
N HIS A 69 -14.46 10.47 4.22
CA HIS A 69 -15.36 11.46 4.83
C HIS A 69 -16.68 11.56 4.09
N ALA A 70 -16.65 11.73 2.76
CA ALA A 70 -17.83 11.82 1.91
C ALA A 70 -18.71 10.57 2.03
N HIS A 71 -18.10 9.39 2.02
CA HIS A 71 -18.81 8.12 2.20
C HIS A 71 -19.49 8.03 3.58
N CYS A 72 -18.80 8.47 4.65
CA CYS A 72 -19.37 8.50 5.99
C CYS A 72 -20.52 9.49 6.12
N THR A 73 -20.42 10.67 5.52
CA THR A 73 -21.51 11.66 5.48
C THR A 73 -22.73 11.11 4.76
N VAL A 74 -22.56 10.48 3.59
CA VAL A 74 -23.66 9.91 2.80
C VAL A 74 -24.37 8.78 3.55
N ASN A 75 -23.63 7.97 4.30
CA ASN A 75 -24.16 6.80 4.99
C ASN A 75 -24.52 7.04 6.47
N GLY A 76 -24.42 8.28 6.96
CA GLY A 76 -24.67 8.60 8.38
C GLY A 76 -23.72 7.91 9.36
N ILE A 77 -22.50 7.60 8.94
CA ILE A 77 -21.50 6.92 9.78
C ILE A 77 -20.80 7.96 10.65
N GLU A 78 -21.12 7.97 11.95
CA GLU A 78 -20.58 8.96 12.91
C GLU A 78 -19.17 8.61 13.41
N LYS A 79 -18.76 7.33 13.32
CA LYS A 79 -17.48 6.85 13.83
C LYS A 79 -16.87 5.81 12.90
N ILE A 80 -15.59 5.99 12.60
CA ILE A 80 -14.78 5.08 11.81
C ILE A 80 -13.71 4.52 12.73
N ASP A 81 -13.82 3.24 13.07
CA ASP A 81 -12.79 2.54 13.83
C ASP A 81 -11.91 1.72 12.89
N VAL A 82 -10.59 1.81 13.09
CA VAL A 82 -9.64 0.97 12.37
C VAL A 82 -9.78 -0.44 12.91
N VAL A 83 -10.48 -1.30 12.17
CA VAL A 83 -10.63 -2.71 12.54
C VAL A 83 -9.26 -3.39 12.39
N LYS A 84 -8.58 -3.57 13.52
CA LYS A 84 -7.41 -4.44 13.59
C LYS A 84 -7.89 -5.90 13.47
N ASN A 85 -7.11 -6.72 12.77
CA ASN A 85 -7.40 -8.16 12.58
C ASN A 85 -8.63 -8.48 11.72
N LEU A 86 -8.95 -7.64 10.72
CA LEU A 86 -9.92 -7.98 9.66
C LEU A 86 -9.66 -9.33 9.00
N VAL A 87 -8.40 -9.77 9.02
CA VAL A 87 -7.98 -11.04 8.44
C VAL A 87 -7.14 -11.77 9.46
N ASN A 88 -7.44 -13.05 9.65
CA ASN A 88 -6.62 -13.94 10.46
C ASN A 88 -5.21 -14.00 9.86
N ARG A 89 -4.20 -13.71 10.67
CA ARG A 89 -2.79 -13.72 10.26
C ARG A 89 -2.05 -14.73 11.10
N SER A 90 -1.20 -15.51 10.45
CA SER A 90 -0.32 -16.48 11.08
C SER A 90 1.13 -16.12 10.80
N GLU A 91 1.99 -16.28 11.79
CA GLU A 91 3.43 -16.11 11.61
C GLU A 91 4.03 -17.28 10.82
N ASN A 92 4.99 -16.97 9.96
CA ASN A 92 5.82 -17.96 9.31
C ASN A 92 6.81 -18.53 10.31
N LYS A 93 6.60 -19.79 10.71
CA LYS A 93 7.49 -20.50 11.63
C LYS A 93 8.78 -21.00 11.00
N ASP A 94 8.91 -20.93 9.68
CA ASP A 94 10.07 -21.42 8.94
C ASP A 94 11.05 -20.27 8.66
N PRO A 95 12.21 -20.23 9.33
CA PRO A 95 13.21 -19.18 9.17
C PRO A 95 13.97 -19.27 7.84
N THR A 96 13.79 -20.34 7.06
CA THR A 96 14.52 -20.56 5.79
C THR A 96 13.82 -19.97 4.57
N LEU A 97 12.53 -19.62 4.70
CA LEU A 97 11.75 -19.02 3.61
C LEU A 97 12.13 -17.55 3.42
N ARG A 98 12.53 -17.19 2.20
CA ARG A 98 12.69 -15.78 1.80
C ARG A 98 11.32 -15.17 1.57
N GLY A 99 10.92 -14.18 2.37
CA GLY A 99 9.66 -13.48 2.20
C GLY A 99 9.16 -12.81 3.49
N ASN A 100 7.95 -12.24 3.46
CA ASN A 100 7.33 -11.63 4.63
C ASN A 100 7.10 -12.67 5.74
N SER A 101 7.29 -12.27 7.00
CA SER A 101 7.11 -13.11 8.19
C SER A 101 5.66 -13.42 8.55
N ILE A 102 4.70 -12.86 7.80
CA ILE A 102 3.27 -12.90 8.10
C ILE A 102 2.52 -13.47 6.90
N LYS A 103 1.66 -14.46 7.15
CA LYS A 103 0.71 -15.02 6.17
C LYS A 103 -0.72 -14.70 6.56
N ILE A 104 -1.58 -14.54 5.55
CA ILE A 104 -3.02 -14.55 5.73
C ILE A 104 -3.45 -16.00 5.92
N GLN A 105 -4.05 -16.30 7.06
CA GLN A 105 -4.67 -17.59 7.31
C GLN A 105 -5.96 -17.66 6.48
N ARG A 106 -5.99 -18.59 5.52
CA ARG A 106 -7.17 -18.90 4.73
C ARG A 106 -7.72 -20.24 5.17
N GLU A 107 -9.04 -20.40 5.10
CA GLU A 107 -9.63 -21.73 5.19
C GLU A 107 -9.15 -22.56 4.01
N SER A 108 -8.80 -23.82 4.28
CA SER A 108 -8.41 -24.75 3.22
C SER A 108 -9.67 -25.16 2.46
N PHE A 109 -9.93 -24.53 1.32
CA PHE A 109 -10.92 -25.05 0.39
C PHE A 109 -10.27 -26.16 -0.45
N PRO A 110 -10.90 -27.33 -0.59
CA PRO A 110 -10.44 -28.31 -1.57
C PRO A 110 -10.44 -27.63 -2.94
N ALA A 111 -9.35 -27.79 -3.68
CA ALA A 111 -9.34 -27.39 -5.09
C ALA A 111 -10.44 -28.18 -5.78
N GLN A 112 -11.58 -27.54 -6.06
CA GLN A 112 -12.53 -28.12 -6.98
C GLN A 112 -11.77 -28.30 -8.28
N ILE A 113 -11.58 -29.56 -8.68
CA ILE A 113 -10.97 -29.92 -9.94
C ILE A 113 -11.88 -29.28 -10.99
N ARG A 114 -11.50 -28.11 -11.51
CA ARG A 114 -12.07 -27.60 -12.76
C ARG A 114 -11.79 -28.69 -13.77
N ASN A 115 -12.79 -29.50 -14.10
CA ASN A 115 -13.02 -30.15 -15.39
C ASN A 115 -14.19 -31.17 -15.30
N ASP A 116 -15.38 -30.72 -14.91
CA ASP A 116 -16.61 -31.53 -15.05
C ASP A 116 -17.13 -31.57 -16.50
N PHE A 117 -16.44 -30.95 -17.46
CA PHE A 117 -16.81 -31.00 -18.88
C PHE A 117 -16.86 -32.43 -19.44
N ALA A 118 -16.05 -33.35 -18.90
CA ALA A 118 -16.04 -34.75 -19.34
C ALA A 118 -17.17 -35.60 -18.71
N ALA A 119 -17.70 -35.20 -17.56
CA ALA A 119 -18.75 -35.96 -16.86
C ALA A 119 -20.16 -35.69 -17.43
N ALA A 120 -20.35 -34.58 -18.13
CA ALA A 120 -21.64 -34.18 -18.71
C ALA A 120 -21.94 -34.77 -20.10
N VAL A 121 -20.99 -35.50 -20.71
CA VAL A 121 -21.12 -36.06 -22.07
C VAL A 121 -21.27 -37.59 -22.08
N SER A 122 -21.20 -38.24 -20.92
CA SER A 122 -21.32 -39.71 -20.80
C SER A 122 -22.62 -40.19 -20.15
N GLY A 123 -23.72 -39.43 -20.30
CA GLY A 123 -25.07 -39.83 -19.85
C GLY A 123 -26.02 -40.01 -21.03
#